data_AF-A0A9D8LFY5-F1
#
_entry.id   AF-A0A9D8LFY5-F1
#
_cell.length_a   1.000
_cell.length_b   1.000
_cell.length_c   1.000
_cell.angle_alpha   90.00
_cell.angle_beta   90.00
_cell.angle_gamma   90.00
#
_symmetry.space_group_name_H-M   'P 1'
#
loop_
_entity.id
_entity.type
_entity.pdbx_description
1 polymer ?
#
loop_
_entity_poly.entity_id
_entity_poly.type
_entity_poly.pdbx_seq_one_letter_code
_entity_poly.pdbx_strand_id
1 'polypeptide(L)'
;PRIERLGPVRILRGGTGWRGIALRLAGAEGEEARFQLALTAGDGRSVTIAVLDEDEAVATWRSFGRSSGLPLLLETSDGVVTEPFPQLGRVALGPVRIRRRYALLAGRRPRFLTRRKTGCFAERPVVIQGEILSG
;
A
#
# COMPACT_ATOMS: atom_id res chain seq x y z
N PRO A 1 -18.44 14.40 -12.11
CA PRO A 1 -17.74 15.29 -11.14
C PRO A 1 -18.31 16.70 -11.22
N ARG A 2 -18.68 17.30 -10.08
CA ARG A 2 -19.04 18.71 -10.04
C ARG A 2 -17.78 19.48 -9.66
N ILE A 3 -17.25 20.25 -10.60
CA ILE A 3 -16.18 21.21 -10.32
C ILE A 3 -16.89 22.45 -9.79
N GLU A 4 -16.96 22.61 -8.48
CA GLU A 4 -17.47 23.84 -7.88
C GLU A 4 -16.29 24.80 -7.70
N ARG A 5 -16.36 25.95 -8.36
CA ARG A 5 -15.47 27.07 -8.06
C ARG A 5 -16.06 27.81 -6.86
N LEU A 6 -15.32 27.86 -5.75
CA LEU A 6 -15.58 28.78 -4.66
C LEU A 6 -14.47 29.83 -4.68
N GLY A 7 -14.72 30.96 -5.36
CA GLY A 7 -13.69 31.99 -5.59
C GLY A 7 -12.53 31.50 -6.46
N PRO A 8 -11.27 31.95 -6.24
CA PRO A 8 -10.11 31.48 -7.00
C PRO A 8 -9.77 30.00 -6.74
N VAL A 9 -10.42 29.37 -5.75
CA VAL A 9 -10.15 27.99 -5.34
C VAL A 9 -11.05 27.02 -6.12
N ARG A 10 -10.43 26.13 -6.89
CA ARG A 10 -11.10 24.99 -7.53
C ARG A 10 -11.20 23.85 -6.51
N ILE A 11 -12.40 23.61 -5.96
CA ILE A 11 -12.61 22.46 -5.08
C ILE A 11 -13.02 21.27 -5.92
N LEU A 12 -12.15 20.26 -5.95
CA LEU A 12 -12.46 18.96 -6.54
C LEU A 12 -13.20 18.13 -5.48
N ARG A 13 -14.50 17.90 -5.68
CA ARG A 13 -15.27 16.95 -4.86
C ARG A 13 -15.20 15.57 -5.51
N GLY A 14 -14.77 14.56 -4.74
CA GLY A 14 -14.76 13.17 -5.20
C GLY A 14 -16.17 12.64 -5.46
N GLY A 15 -16.64 12.73 -6.71
CA GLY A 15 -17.91 12.14 -7.14
C GLY A 15 -17.83 10.62 -7.35
N THR A 16 -18.99 9.98 -7.49
CA THR A 16 -19.07 8.59 -7.98
C THR A 16 -18.60 8.54 -9.44
N GLY A 17 -17.80 7.52 -9.80
CA GLY A 17 -17.36 7.28 -11.19
C GLY A 17 -15.95 7.75 -11.57
N TRP A 18 -15.15 8.30 -10.64
CA TRP A 18 -13.71 8.55 -10.86
C TRP A 18 -12.87 7.64 -9.98
N ARG A 19 -11.82 7.06 -10.56
CA ARG A 19 -10.86 6.20 -9.87
C ARG A 19 -9.85 7.03 -9.08
N GLY A 20 -9.40 8.16 -9.62
CA GLY A 20 -8.42 9.01 -8.93
C GLY A 20 -7.94 10.19 -9.77
N ILE A 21 -6.90 10.86 -9.26
CA ILE A 21 -6.19 11.95 -9.92
C ILE A 21 -4.85 11.41 -10.43
N ALA A 22 -4.73 11.26 -11.74
CA ALA A 22 -3.51 10.85 -12.42
C ALA A 22 -2.58 12.06 -12.65
N LEU A 23 -1.30 11.87 -12.35
CA LEU A 23 -0.20 12.72 -12.82
C LEU A 23 0.44 12.02 -14.03
N ARG A 24 0.58 12.74 -15.14
CA ARG A 24 1.19 12.23 -16.39
C ARG A 24 2.04 13.28 -17.08
N LEU A 25 3.00 12.82 -17.87
CA LEU A 25 3.79 13.69 -18.74
C LEU A 25 2.93 14.12 -19.94
N ALA A 26 2.84 15.42 -20.18
CA ALA A 26 2.05 16.00 -21.28
C ALA A 26 2.89 16.22 -22.55
N GLY A 27 4.21 16.34 -22.37
CA GLY A 27 5.18 16.56 -23.42
C GLY A 27 6.53 16.88 -22.82
N ALA A 28 7.58 16.44 -23.50
CA ALA A 28 8.96 16.77 -23.24
C ALA A 28 9.62 17.08 -24.59
N GLU A 29 9.24 18.21 -25.20
CA GLU A 29 9.94 18.74 -26.38
C GLU A 29 10.63 20.04 -25.96
N GLY A 30 11.97 20.02 -25.91
CA GLY A 30 12.80 21.13 -25.39
C GLY A 30 13.33 20.91 -23.97
N GLU A 31 13.71 22.00 -23.29
CA GLU A 31 14.38 22.00 -21.97
C GLU A 31 13.44 21.87 -20.75
N GLU A 32 12.11 21.97 -20.89
CA GLU A 32 11.18 21.95 -19.75
C GLU A 32 10.05 20.93 -19.90
N ALA A 33 10.01 19.97 -18.96
CA ALA A 33 8.94 18.98 -18.88
C ALA A 33 7.61 19.62 -18.44
N ARG A 34 6.53 19.30 -19.15
CA ARG A 34 5.16 19.71 -18.77
C ARG A 34 4.37 18.52 -18.26
N PHE A 35 3.72 18.72 -17.12
CA PHE A 35 2.92 17.71 -16.46
C PHE A 35 1.43 18.06 -16.54
N GLN A 36 0.61 17.03 -16.65
CA GLN A 36 -0.85 17.13 -16.57
C GLN A 36 -1.36 16.41 -15.34
N LEU A 37 -2.30 17.05 -14.65
CA LEU A 37 -3.18 16.36 -13.71
C LEU A 37 -4.49 16.07 -14.42
N ALA A 38 -4.94 14.81 -14.36
CA ALA A 38 -6.20 14.38 -14.94
C ALA A 38 -7.04 13.61 -13.93
N LEU A 39 -8.34 13.87 -13.87
CA LEU A 39 -9.28 12.94 -13.27
C LEU A 39 -9.42 11.75 -14.22
N THR A 40 -9.19 10.53 -13.74
CA THR A 40 -9.34 9.31 -14.54
C THR A 40 -10.36 8.36 -13.92
N ALA A 41 -11.22 7.80 -14.76
CA ALA A 41 -12.16 6.75 -14.35
C ALA A 41 -11.53 5.35 -14.39
N GLY A 42 -10.35 5.21 -15.00
CA GLY A 42 -9.64 3.94 -15.16
C GLY A 42 -10.11 3.07 -16.33
N ASP A 43 -11.15 3.50 -17.06
CA ASP A 43 -11.70 2.86 -18.26
C ASP A 43 -11.35 3.63 -19.54
N GLY A 44 -10.32 4.49 -19.48
CA GLY A 44 -9.92 5.39 -20.57
C GLY A 44 -10.57 6.77 -20.52
N ARG A 45 -11.69 6.95 -19.80
CA ARG A 45 -12.28 8.29 -19.62
C ARG A 45 -11.41 9.14 -18.68
N SER A 46 -10.94 10.28 -19.18
CA SER A 46 -10.14 11.23 -18.41
C SER A 46 -10.51 12.68 -18.70
N VAL A 47 -10.27 13.57 -17.72
CA VAL A 47 -10.45 15.03 -17.85
C VAL A 47 -9.24 15.73 -17.25
N THR A 48 -8.51 16.49 -18.08
CA THR A 48 -7.40 17.32 -17.62
C THR A 48 -7.92 18.46 -16.74
N ILE A 49 -7.33 18.61 -15.55
CA ILE A 49 -7.73 19.60 -14.54
C ILE A 49 -6.64 20.65 -14.28
N ALA A 50 -5.37 20.34 -14.58
CA ALA A 50 -4.25 21.27 -14.51
C ALA A 50 -3.13 20.86 -15.49
N VAL A 51 -2.36 21.87 -15.93
CA VAL A 51 -1.09 21.72 -16.63
C VAL A 51 -0.06 22.51 -15.82
N LEU A 52 1.05 21.88 -15.48
CA LEU A 52 2.03 22.37 -14.50
C LEU A 52 3.45 22.16 -15.07
N ASP A 53 4.41 22.94 -14.58
CA ASP A 53 5.83 22.61 -14.69
C ASP A 53 6.22 21.51 -13.69
N GLU A 54 7.48 21.09 -13.75
CA GLU A 54 8.03 20.05 -12.88
C GLU A 54 7.97 20.42 -11.39
N ASP A 55 8.34 21.66 -11.07
CA ASP A 55 8.47 22.14 -9.69
C ASP A 55 7.12 22.19 -8.95
N GLU A 56 6.02 22.48 -9.65
CA GLU A 56 4.69 22.56 -9.05
C GLU A 56 3.88 21.25 -9.15
N ALA A 57 4.23 20.35 -10.08
CA ALA A 57 3.42 19.18 -10.42
C ALA A 57 3.05 18.32 -9.20
N VAL A 58 4.06 17.90 -8.44
CA VAL A 58 3.88 16.98 -7.31
C VAL A 58 3.15 17.64 -6.14
N ALA A 59 3.47 18.90 -5.86
CA ALA A 59 2.86 19.65 -4.76
C ALA A 59 1.36 19.86 -5.01
N THR A 60 1.00 20.28 -6.22
CA THR A 60 -0.39 20.49 -6.62
C THR A 60 -1.18 19.18 -6.66
N TRP A 61 -0.58 18.12 -7.20
CA TRP A 61 -1.17 16.79 -7.22
C TRP A 61 -1.53 16.28 -5.82
N ARG A 62 -0.58 16.36 -4.87
CA ARG A 62 -0.83 16.00 -3.46
C ARG A 62 -1.88 16.89 -2.81
N SER A 63 -1.91 18.19 -3.14
CA SER A 63 -2.93 19.13 -2.66
C SER A 63 -4.34 18.71 -3.13
N PHE A 64 -4.48 18.31 -4.39
CA PHE A 64 -5.74 17.83 -4.93
C PHE A 64 -6.16 16.48 -4.32
N GLY A 65 -5.23 15.55 -4.10
CA GLY A 65 -5.54 14.30 -3.36
C GLY A 65 -6.08 14.57 -1.96
N ARG A 66 -5.43 15.45 -1.20
CA ARG A 66 -5.86 15.82 0.16
C ARG A 66 -7.24 16.50 0.19
N SER A 67 -7.47 17.46 -0.71
CA SER A 67 -8.73 18.24 -0.72
C SER A 67 -9.92 17.45 -1.28
N SER A 68 -9.68 16.52 -2.21
CA SER A 68 -10.74 15.73 -2.85
C SER A 68 -11.03 14.39 -2.17
N GLY A 69 -10.06 13.84 -1.43
CA GLY A 69 -10.09 12.47 -0.92
C GLY A 69 -10.02 11.40 -2.03
N LEU A 70 -9.63 11.78 -3.24
CA LEU A 70 -9.41 10.85 -4.34
C LEU A 70 -8.01 10.23 -4.26
N PRO A 71 -7.87 8.95 -4.66
CA PRO A 71 -6.57 8.33 -4.87
C PRO A 71 -5.66 9.13 -5.79
N LEU A 72 -4.38 9.15 -5.46
CA LEU A 72 -3.33 9.68 -6.31
C LEU A 72 -2.83 8.56 -7.22
N LEU A 73 -2.72 8.83 -8.52
CA LEU A 73 -2.34 7.85 -9.54
C LEU A 73 -1.20 8.41 -10.40
N LEU A 74 -0.36 7.53 -10.93
CA LEU A 74 0.59 7.85 -11.99
C LEU A 74 0.09 7.24 -13.30
N GLU A 75 0.24 7.96 -14.41
CA GLU A 75 -0.05 7.45 -15.74
C GLU A 75 1.19 7.64 -16.61
N THR A 76 1.72 6.54 -17.15
CA THR A 76 2.88 6.55 -18.04
C THR A 76 2.49 7.03 -19.45
N SER A 77 3.47 7.32 -20.30
CA SER A 77 3.25 7.66 -21.72
C SER A 77 2.48 6.56 -22.47
N ASP A 78 2.60 5.31 -22.04
CA ASP A 78 1.90 4.17 -22.61
C ASP A 78 0.45 4.04 -22.08
N GLY A 79 0.00 4.97 -21.25
CA GLY A 79 -1.34 5.00 -20.65
C GLY A 79 -1.52 4.07 -19.46
N VAL A 80 -0.45 3.47 -18.93
CA VAL A 80 -0.54 2.55 -17.78
C VAL A 80 -0.74 3.35 -16.50
N VAL A 81 -1.86 3.07 -15.80
CA VAL A 81 -2.23 3.78 -14.56
C VAL A 81 -1.87 2.95 -13.32
N THR A 82 -0.95 3.46 -12.51
CA THR A 82 -0.47 2.79 -11.29
C THR A 82 -0.74 3.61 -10.02
N GLU A 83 -0.71 2.91 -8.88
CA GLU A 83 -0.81 3.51 -7.55
C GLU A 83 0.61 3.71 -7.00
N PRO A 84 1.09 4.95 -6.86
CA PRO A 84 2.45 5.25 -6.41
C PRO A 84 2.66 4.97 -4.91
N PHE A 85 1.56 4.87 -4.16
CA PHE A 85 1.57 4.60 -2.73
C PHE A 85 0.63 3.42 -2.42
N PRO A 86 0.96 2.57 -1.43
CA PRO A 86 0.03 1.56 -0.96
C PRO A 86 -1.26 2.22 -0.45
N GLN A 87 -2.41 1.76 -0.92
CA GLN A 87 -3.71 2.31 -0.54
C GLN A 87 -4.78 1.21 -0.42
N LEU A 88 -5.79 1.46 0.42
CA LEU A 88 -6.99 0.64 0.51
C LEU A 88 -8.19 1.47 0.04
N GLY A 89 -8.58 1.28 -1.21
CA GLY A 89 -9.59 2.12 -1.85
C GLY A 89 -9.13 3.58 -1.90
N ARG A 90 -9.79 4.46 -1.13
CA ARG A 90 -9.47 5.90 -1.06
C ARG A 90 -8.52 6.28 0.07
N VAL A 91 -8.04 5.32 0.85
CA VAL A 91 -7.23 5.57 2.05
C VAL A 91 -5.77 5.24 1.76
N ALA A 92 -4.91 6.26 1.77
CA ALA A 92 -3.46 6.06 1.72
C ALA A 92 -2.99 5.31 2.98
N LEU A 93 -2.25 4.22 2.78
CA LEU A 93 -1.71 3.44 3.89
C LEU A 93 -0.40 4.07 4.35
N GLY A 94 -0.31 4.33 5.65
CA GLY A 94 0.95 4.69 6.29
C GLY A 94 1.87 3.48 6.48
N PRO A 95 3.09 3.69 7.01
CA PRO A 95 3.99 2.60 7.36
C PRO A 95 3.30 1.64 8.33
N VAL A 96 3.38 0.34 8.05
CA VAL A 96 2.82 -0.71 8.91
C VAL A 96 3.51 -0.67 10.26
N ARG A 97 2.75 -0.37 11.32
CA ARG A 97 3.24 -0.46 12.71
C ARG A 97 2.77 -1.74 13.37
N ILE A 98 3.73 -2.51 13.86
CA ILE A 98 3.47 -3.70 14.67
C ILE A 98 2.82 -3.28 15.99
N ARG A 99 1.55 -3.64 16.21
CA ARG A 99 0.84 -3.32 17.47
C ARG A 99 1.21 -4.25 18.64
N ARG A 100 1.73 -5.45 18.38
CA ARG A 100 2.05 -6.45 19.42
C ARG A 100 3.51 -6.92 19.28
N ARG A 101 4.24 -6.95 20.40
CA ARG A 101 5.68 -7.27 20.51
C ARG A 101 6.15 -8.50 19.70
N TYR A 102 5.28 -9.46 19.41
CA TYR A 102 5.61 -10.70 18.69
C TYR A 102 4.71 -11.00 17.49
N ALA A 103 4.04 -10.00 16.90
CA ALA A 103 3.11 -10.23 15.79
C ALA A 103 3.76 -10.91 14.57
N LEU A 104 5.05 -10.61 14.31
CA LEU A 104 5.82 -11.24 13.24
C LEU A 104 6.05 -12.75 13.44
N LEU A 105 5.82 -13.26 14.66
CA LEU A 105 5.95 -14.68 14.98
C LEU A 105 4.59 -15.41 14.98
N ALA A 106 3.49 -14.75 14.58
CA ALA A 106 2.14 -15.34 14.62
C ALA A 106 1.98 -16.60 13.75
N GLY A 107 2.74 -16.69 12.66
CA GLY A 107 2.77 -17.89 11.80
C GLY A 107 3.66 -19.03 12.32
N ARG A 108 4.43 -18.81 13.40
CA ARG A 108 5.26 -19.85 14.00
C ARG A 108 4.47 -20.68 14.99
N ARG A 109 4.86 -21.95 15.14
CA ARG A 109 4.30 -22.82 16.18
C ARG A 109 4.60 -22.24 17.57
N PRO A 110 3.59 -22.10 18.46
CA PRO A 110 3.80 -21.59 19.81
C PRO A 110 4.85 -22.38 20.60
N ARG A 111 5.71 -21.69 21.35
CA ARG A 111 6.82 -22.28 22.13
C ARG A 111 6.43 -23.44 23.04
N PHE A 112 5.20 -23.46 23.55
CA PHE A 112 4.72 -24.54 24.42
C PHE A 112 4.47 -25.85 23.65
N LEU A 113 4.14 -25.79 22.35
CA LEU A 113 3.97 -26.97 21.49
C LEU A 113 5.30 -27.51 20.96
N THR A 114 6.33 -26.66 20.90
CA THR A 114 7.68 -27.05 20.46
C THR A 114 8.53 -27.59 21.61
N ARG A 115 8.09 -27.43 22.86
CA ARG A 115 8.81 -27.92 24.04
C ARG A 115 8.75 -29.45 24.07
N ARG A 116 9.91 -30.10 23.98
CA ARG A 116 10.06 -31.52 24.34
C ARG A 116 9.72 -31.68 25.84
N LYS A 117 8.75 -32.55 26.14
CA LYS A 117 8.47 -32.96 27.52
C LYS A 117 9.41 -34.10 27.86
N THR A 118 10.10 -34.00 29.00
CA THR A 118 10.79 -35.15 29.58
C THR A 118 9.74 -36.24 29.80
N GLY A 119 10.02 -37.48 29.39
CA GLY A 119 9.14 -38.60 29.68
C GLY A 119 8.88 -38.71 31.18
N CYS A 120 7.66 -39.04 31.57
CA CYS A 120 7.37 -39.44 32.93
C CYS A 120 7.82 -40.90 33.07
N PHE A 121 8.86 -41.17 33.86
CA PHE A 121 9.19 -42.54 34.23
C PHE A 121 8.13 -43.04 35.23
N ALA A 122 7.74 -44.31 35.12
CA ALA A 122 6.95 -44.94 36.17
C ALA A 122 7.73 -44.87 37.50
N GLU A 123 7.02 -44.78 38.63
CA GLU A 123 7.62 -44.63 39.97
C GLU A 123 8.67 -45.70 40.30
N ARG A 124 8.60 -46.86 39.62
CA ARG A 124 9.66 -47.87 39.63
C ARG A 124 9.97 -48.35 38.21
N PRO A 125 11.21 -48.17 37.72
CA PRO A 125 11.63 -48.86 36.51
C PRO A 125 11.67 -50.37 36.77
N VAL A 126 11.16 -51.16 35.83
CA VAL A 126 11.35 -52.61 35.84
C VAL A 126 12.83 -52.87 35.53
N VAL A 127 13.60 -53.25 36.55
CA VAL A 127 14.99 -53.66 36.38
C VAL A 127 14.99 -55.13 35.95
N ILE A 128 15.26 -55.38 34.67
CA ILE A 128 15.55 -56.73 34.20
C ILE A 128 17.07 -56.90 34.31
N GLN A 129 17.52 -57.72 35.26
CA GLN A 129 18.92 -58.15 35.27
C GLN A 129 19.12 -59.16 34.14
N GLY A 130 19.71 -58.70 33.04
CA GLY A 130 20.37 -59.59 32.09
C GLY A 130 21.79 -59.84 32.55
N GLU A 131 22.19 -61.10 32.67
CA GLU A 131 23.60 -61.44 32.83
C GLU A 131 24.37 -60.99 31.57
N ILE A 132 25.50 -60.33 31.78
CA ILE A 132 26.46 -60.07 30.69
C ILE A 132 27.16 -61.40 30.44
N LEU A 133 26.81 -62.08 29.35
CA LEU A 133 27.60 -63.20 28.85
C LEU A 133 28.89 -62.64 28.24
N SER A 134 29.96 -62.67 29.02
CA SER A 134 31.33 -62.50 28.52
C SER A 134 31.74 -63.79 27.82
N GLY A 135 31.96 -63.72 26.52
CA GLY A 135 32.54 -64.77 25.67
C GLY A 135 33.36 -64.13 24.57
#